data_AF-A0A0N5CLW5-F1
#
_entry.id   AF-A0A0N5CLW5-F1
#
_cell.length_a   1.000
_cell.length_b   1.000
_cell.length_c   1.000
_cell.angle_alpha   90.00
_cell.angle_beta   90.00
_cell.angle_gamma   90.00
#
_symmetry.space_group_name_H-M   'P 1'
#
loop_
_entity.id
_entity.type
_entity.pdbx_description
1 polymer ?
#
loop_
_entity_poly.entity_id
_entity_poly.type
_entity_poly.pdbx_seq_one_letter_code
_entity_poly.pdbx_strand_id
1 'polypeptide(L)'
;MITPSSHISTYFSHSERMFPVIENGKIPTEQFLKACQGIADFVGFLGTTFIPVKNDISTNIIKVKTKYEIDKEKCKFVEDLVDDDLENNNGKMERATEGLLWLKRGLEFILEFLTEMVRVYRSSLDKSQTESLTGCICNAYNNTLKRHHGFISKQLFKVVILAAPSRSTILKMLAEGREDVNDICIDHITTHLDNFRANVEHIVQYYISKKLDTPNPLRINRQ
;
A
#
# COMPACT_ATOMS: atom_id res chain seq x y z
N MET A 1 -39.42 -16.49 -3.05
CA MET A 1 -38.49 -15.45 -2.55
C MET A 1 -37.13 -15.79 -3.11
N ILE A 2 -36.62 -14.97 -4.03
CA ILE A 2 -35.26 -15.12 -4.56
C ILE A 2 -34.35 -14.52 -3.50
N THR A 3 -33.52 -15.33 -2.85
CA THR A 3 -32.44 -14.83 -1.99
C THR A 3 -31.58 -13.89 -2.85
N PRO A 4 -31.27 -12.66 -2.40
CA PRO A 4 -30.29 -11.84 -3.09
C PRO A 4 -29.02 -12.68 -3.20
N SER A 5 -28.42 -12.75 -4.40
CA SER A 5 -27.09 -13.32 -4.56
C SER A 5 -26.20 -12.73 -3.47
N SER A 6 -25.70 -13.56 -2.56
CA SER A 6 -24.82 -13.11 -1.51
C SER A 6 -23.54 -12.64 -2.18
N HIS A 7 -23.35 -11.33 -2.29
CA HIS A 7 -22.07 -10.78 -2.74
C HIS A 7 -20.98 -11.37 -1.84
N ILE A 8 -20.14 -12.22 -2.42
CA ILE A 8 -19.00 -12.81 -1.73
C ILE A 8 -18.07 -11.64 -1.39
N SER A 9 -17.80 -11.42 -0.11
CA SER A 9 -16.77 -10.50 0.37
C SER A 9 -15.45 -11.22 0.56
N THR A 10 -14.34 -10.55 0.29
CA THR A 10 -12.96 -10.98 0.58
C THR A 10 -12.21 -9.82 1.27
N TYR A 11 -10.97 -10.05 1.69
CA TYR A 11 -10.21 -9.07 2.48
C TYR A 11 -10.15 -7.67 1.86
N PHE A 12 -10.02 -7.55 0.53
CA PHE A 12 -9.88 -6.26 -0.16
C PHE A 12 -11.21 -5.64 -0.64
N SER A 13 -12.36 -6.31 -0.46
CA SER A 13 -13.67 -5.72 -0.82
C SER A 13 -14.32 -4.92 0.30
N HIS A 14 -13.78 -4.98 1.52
CA HIS A 14 -14.36 -4.26 2.65
C HIS A 14 -14.11 -2.76 2.53
N SER A 15 -15.19 -1.97 2.64
CA SER A 15 -15.17 -0.53 2.38
C SER A 15 -14.21 0.24 3.30
N GLU A 16 -14.01 -0.19 4.54
CA GLU A 16 -13.11 0.46 5.50
C GLU A 16 -11.63 0.28 5.14
N ARG A 17 -11.33 -0.67 4.25
CA ARG A 17 -9.96 -0.92 3.75
C ARG A 17 -9.71 -0.24 2.42
N MET A 18 -10.75 0.24 1.73
CA MET A 18 -10.61 0.93 0.46
C MET A 18 -9.97 2.30 0.65
N PHE A 19 -9.00 2.62 -0.20
CA PHE A 19 -8.47 3.97 -0.30
C PHE A 19 -9.59 4.94 -0.72
N PRO A 20 -9.60 6.18 -0.18
CA PRO A 20 -10.67 7.13 -0.45
C PRO A 20 -10.68 7.59 -1.90
N VAL A 21 -11.84 8.06 -2.34
CA VAL A 21 -11.92 8.92 -3.53
C VAL A 21 -11.31 10.27 -3.18
N ILE A 22 -10.50 10.82 -4.07
CA ILE A 22 -9.90 12.15 -3.89
C ILE A 22 -11.00 13.21 -4.05
N GLU A 23 -11.13 14.10 -3.06
CA GLU A 23 -12.15 15.14 -3.01
C GLU A 23 -11.52 16.49 -3.30
N ASN A 24 -11.97 17.18 -4.36
CA ASN A 24 -11.46 18.51 -4.74
C ASN A 24 -9.91 18.57 -4.83
N GLY A 25 -9.29 17.48 -5.30
CA GLY A 25 -7.83 17.38 -5.42
C GLY A 25 -7.08 17.14 -4.12
N LYS A 26 -7.76 16.68 -3.05
CA LYS A 26 -7.16 16.34 -1.76
C LYS A 26 -7.64 14.99 -1.23
N ILE A 27 -6.83 14.32 -0.41
CA ILE A 27 -7.10 12.96 0.11
C ILE A 27 -7.73 13.02 1.51
N PRO A 28 -8.95 12.52 1.74
CA PRO A 28 -9.54 12.43 3.08
C PRO A 28 -8.67 11.61 4.05
N THR A 29 -8.15 12.26 5.10
CA THR A 29 -7.14 11.68 6.01
C THR A 29 -7.64 10.43 6.73
N GLU A 30 -8.85 10.46 7.28
CA GLU A 30 -9.34 9.37 8.11
C GLU A 30 -9.44 8.05 7.34
N GLN A 31 -10.07 8.08 6.17
CA GLN A 31 -10.24 6.91 5.31
C GLN A 31 -8.89 6.45 4.75
N PHE A 32 -7.99 7.37 4.40
CA PHE A 32 -6.63 7.03 3.98
C PHE A 32 -5.87 6.26 5.07
N LEU A 33 -5.93 6.71 6.33
CA LEU A 33 -5.27 6.03 7.45
C LEU A 33 -5.88 4.65 7.74
N LYS A 34 -7.20 4.49 7.63
CA LYS A 34 -7.88 3.18 7.74
C LYS A 34 -7.41 2.21 6.64
N ALA A 35 -7.34 2.67 5.39
CA ALA A 35 -6.83 1.88 4.28
C ALA A 35 -5.35 1.48 4.47
N CYS A 36 -4.50 2.40 4.90
CA CYS A 36 -3.10 2.12 5.22
C CYS A 36 -2.96 1.07 6.34
N GLN A 37 -3.83 1.12 7.35
CA GLN A 37 -3.85 0.10 8.41
C GLN A 37 -4.22 -1.28 7.83
N GLY A 38 -5.20 -1.34 6.91
CA GLY A 38 -5.52 -2.56 6.16
C GLY A 38 -4.33 -3.11 5.37
N ILE A 39 -3.47 -2.26 4.81
CA ILE A 39 -2.21 -2.70 4.18
C ILE A 39 -1.22 -3.26 5.21
N ALA A 40 -1.07 -2.61 6.37
CA ALA A 40 -0.18 -3.10 7.43
C ALA A 40 -0.63 -4.48 7.96
N ASP A 41 -1.93 -4.69 8.09
CA ASP A 41 -2.49 -5.97 8.53
C ASP A 41 -2.34 -7.07 7.47
N PHE A 42 -2.53 -6.72 6.19
CA PHE A 42 -2.21 -7.62 5.07
C PHE A 42 -0.75 -8.08 5.10
N VAL A 43 0.20 -7.16 5.30
CA VAL A 43 1.63 -7.51 5.43
C VAL A 43 1.88 -8.42 6.64
N GLY A 44 1.15 -8.21 7.74
CA GLY A 44 1.21 -9.09 8.91
C GLY A 44 0.80 -10.53 8.63
N PHE A 45 -0.15 -10.76 7.71
CA PHE A 45 -0.57 -12.10 7.32
C PHE A 45 0.49 -12.87 6.54
N LEU A 46 1.45 -12.20 5.93
CA LEU A 46 2.51 -12.85 5.15
C LEU A 46 3.48 -13.67 6.02
N GLY A 47 3.38 -13.57 7.35
CA GLY A 47 4.11 -14.40 8.30
C GLY A 47 5.06 -13.60 9.19
N THR A 48 5.66 -14.29 10.17
CA THR A 48 6.49 -13.65 11.20
C THR A 48 7.71 -12.92 10.65
N THR A 49 8.29 -13.40 9.54
CA THR A 49 9.41 -12.74 8.85
C THR A 49 9.05 -11.34 8.33
N PHE A 50 7.76 -11.05 8.12
CA PHE A 50 7.26 -9.75 7.67
C PHE A 50 6.90 -8.80 8.82
N ILE A 51 6.98 -9.22 10.09
CA ILE A 51 6.70 -8.36 11.26
C ILE A 51 7.52 -7.06 11.23
N PRO A 52 8.84 -7.05 10.91
CA PRO A 52 9.59 -5.80 10.82
C PRO A 52 9.01 -4.84 9.77
N VAL A 53 8.50 -5.37 8.65
CA VAL A 53 7.87 -4.58 7.58
C VAL A 53 6.51 -4.03 8.05
N LYS A 54 5.68 -4.86 8.70
CA LYS A 54 4.43 -4.42 9.32
C LYS A 54 4.66 -3.30 10.34
N ASN A 55 5.68 -3.44 11.19
CA ASN A 55 5.98 -2.48 12.24
C ASN A 55 6.45 -1.14 11.67
N ASP A 56 7.24 -1.15 10.60
CA ASP A 56 7.65 0.07 9.89
C ASP A 56 6.43 0.82 9.35
N ILE A 57 5.55 0.13 8.62
CA ILE A 57 4.30 0.72 8.09
C ILE A 57 3.43 1.27 9.23
N SER A 58 3.17 0.45 10.26
CA SER A 58 2.34 0.82 11.41
C SER A 58 2.89 2.03 12.15
N THR A 59 4.22 2.10 12.34
CA THR A 59 4.86 3.22 13.02
C THR A 59 4.69 4.52 12.23
N ASN A 60 4.82 4.46 10.91
CA ASN A 60 4.62 5.61 10.04
C ASN A 60 3.14 6.05 9.99
N ILE A 61 2.18 5.11 10.02
CA ILE A 61 0.75 5.41 10.19
C ILE A 61 0.52 6.15 11.51
N ILE A 62 1.12 5.69 12.62
CA ILE A 62 1.00 6.34 13.93
C ILE A 62 1.52 7.78 13.88
N LYS A 63 2.67 8.03 13.23
CA LYS A 63 3.22 9.40 13.09
C LYS A 63 2.20 10.36 12.43
N VAL A 64 1.57 9.94 11.33
CA VAL A 64 0.57 10.75 10.62
C VAL A 64 -0.71 10.89 11.44
N LYS A 65 -1.19 9.78 12.02
CA LYS A 65 -2.39 9.76 12.86
C LYS A 65 -2.27 10.66 14.08
N THR A 66 -1.11 10.71 14.73
CA THR A 66 -0.89 11.61 15.87
C THR A 66 -1.16 13.06 15.50
N LYS A 67 -0.70 13.52 14.32
CA LYS A 67 -0.98 14.90 13.88
C LYS A 67 -2.46 15.09 13.53
N TYR A 68 -3.07 14.13 12.85
CA TYR A 68 -4.51 14.16 12.54
C TYR A 68 -5.39 14.29 13.79
N GLU A 69 -5.08 13.54 14.85
CA GLU A 69 -5.88 13.53 16.08
C GLU A 69 -5.74 14.81 16.93
N ILE A 70 -4.70 15.63 16.70
CA ILE A 70 -4.55 16.92 17.39
C ILE A 70 -5.61 17.91 16.92
N ASP A 71 -5.86 17.98 15.61
CA ASP A 71 -6.87 18.86 15.01
C ASP A 71 -7.40 18.25 13.71
N LYS A 72 -8.50 17.50 13.81
CA LYS A 72 -9.10 16.77 12.69
C LYS A 72 -9.70 17.68 11.63
N GLU A 73 -10.20 18.84 12.03
CA GLU A 73 -10.80 19.81 11.11
C GLU A 73 -9.70 20.49 10.29
N LYS A 74 -8.60 20.89 10.94
CA LYS A 74 -7.44 21.46 10.25
C LYS A 74 -6.73 20.42 9.38
N CYS A 75 -6.65 19.17 9.84
CA CYS A 75 -5.96 18.07 9.16
C CYS A 75 -6.92 17.16 8.39
N LYS A 76 -8.03 17.70 7.89
CA LYS A 76 -9.08 16.95 7.21
C LYS A 76 -8.53 16.17 6.00
N PHE A 77 -7.57 16.76 5.30
CA PHE A 77 -6.89 16.12 4.18
C PHE A 77 -5.40 15.86 4.44
N VAL A 78 -4.86 14.85 3.77
CA VAL A 78 -3.45 14.42 3.92
C VAL A 78 -2.49 15.56 3.56
N GLU A 79 -2.86 16.39 2.58
CA GLU A 79 -2.08 17.55 2.16
C GLU A 79 -2.03 18.62 3.27
N ASP A 80 -3.11 18.80 4.03
CA ASP A 80 -3.19 19.77 5.13
C ASP A 80 -2.24 19.37 6.27
N LEU A 81 -2.09 18.06 6.54
CA LEU A 81 -1.11 17.55 7.49
C LEU A 81 0.32 17.94 7.08
N VAL A 82 0.66 17.83 5.80
CA VAL A 82 1.99 18.16 5.32
C VAL A 82 2.22 19.67 5.38
N ASP A 83 1.24 20.46 4.92
CA ASP A 83 1.38 21.92 4.88
C ASP A 83 1.48 22.53 6.28
N ASP A 84 0.61 22.11 7.20
CA ASP A 84 0.69 22.56 8.59
C ASP A 84 2.01 22.15 9.26
N ASP A 85 2.53 20.95 8.95
CA ASP A 85 3.81 20.50 9.50
C ASP A 85 4.99 21.32 8.97
N LEU A 86 4.97 21.70 7.69
CA LEU A 86 6.03 22.53 7.11
C LEU A 86 5.94 23.98 7.59
N GLU A 87 4.75 24.57 7.63
CA GLU A 87 4.52 25.95 8.06
C GLU A 87 4.99 26.18 9.49
N ASN A 88 4.68 25.25 10.40
CA ASN A 88 5.07 25.36 11.81
C ASN A 88 6.55 25.04 12.07
N ASN A 89 7.28 24.51 11.08
CA ASN A 89 8.66 24.05 11.25
C ASN A 89 9.64 24.66 10.25
N ASN A 90 9.37 25.88 9.78
CA ASN A 90 10.24 26.63 8.87
C ASN A 90 10.59 25.85 7.58
N GLY A 91 9.61 25.12 7.04
CA GLY A 91 9.76 24.31 5.83
C GLY A 91 10.56 23.01 6.01
N LYS A 92 10.89 22.63 7.26
CA LYS A 92 11.54 21.34 7.54
C LYS A 92 10.51 20.26 7.71
N MET A 93 10.85 19.05 7.25
CA MET A 93 10.06 17.86 7.54
C MET A 93 10.15 17.54 9.03
N GLU A 94 9.00 17.50 9.68
CA GLU A 94 8.86 16.96 11.01
C GLU A 94 8.16 15.60 10.96
N ARG A 95 7.86 15.07 12.16
CA ARG A 95 7.41 13.70 12.38
C ARG A 95 6.30 13.23 11.44
N ALA A 96 5.29 14.04 11.15
CA ALA A 96 4.16 13.63 10.31
C ALA A 96 4.55 13.61 8.83
N THR A 97 5.20 14.66 8.33
CA THR A 97 5.67 14.73 6.93
C THR A 97 6.70 13.65 6.63
N GLU A 98 7.63 13.40 7.55
CA GLU A 98 8.61 12.32 7.43
C GLU A 98 7.93 10.94 7.51
N GLY A 99 6.99 10.76 8.44
CA GLY A 99 6.22 9.51 8.55
C GLY A 99 5.47 9.20 7.27
N LEU A 100 4.78 10.18 6.70
CA LEU A 100 4.04 10.02 5.44
C LEU A 100 4.98 9.77 4.24
N LEU A 101 6.19 10.36 4.22
CA LEU A 101 7.20 10.06 3.19
C LEU A 101 7.54 8.57 3.15
N TRP A 102 7.85 8.00 4.31
CA TRP A 102 8.21 6.57 4.42
C TRP A 102 7.00 5.67 4.17
N LEU A 103 5.82 6.04 4.69
CA LEU A 103 4.57 5.33 4.43
C LEU A 103 4.29 5.27 2.93
N LYS A 104 4.33 6.41 2.23
CA LYS A 104 4.15 6.51 0.77
C LYS A 104 5.08 5.56 0.02
N ARG A 105 6.36 5.52 0.37
CA ARG A 105 7.34 4.63 -0.29
C ARG A 105 7.01 3.14 -0.07
N GLY A 106 6.55 2.78 1.13
CA GLY A 106 6.05 1.43 1.43
C GLY A 106 4.79 1.09 0.63
N LEU A 107 3.85 2.04 0.54
CA LEU A 107 2.63 1.90 -0.25
C LEU A 107 2.92 1.77 -1.76
N GLU A 108 3.87 2.52 -2.31
CA GLU A 108 4.33 2.37 -3.70
C GLU A 108 4.77 0.93 -3.99
N PHE A 109 5.50 0.30 -3.07
CA PHE A 109 5.91 -1.10 -3.17
C PHE A 109 4.72 -2.07 -3.12
N ILE A 110 3.80 -1.92 -2.16
CA ILE A 110 2.64 -2.81 -2.04
C ILE A 110 1.71 -2.67 -3.25
N LEU A 111 1.50 -1.45 -3.73
CA LEU A 111 0.74 -1.18 -4.95
C LEU A 111 1.34 -1.90 -6.16
N GLU A 112 2.65 -1.79 -6.37
CA GLU A 112 3.37 -2.44 -7.47
C GLU A 112 3.34 -3.98 -7.31
N PHE A 113 3.52 -4.50 -6.09
CA PHE A 113 3.45 -5.94 -5.81
C PHE A 113 2.06 -6.52 -6.11
N LEU A 114 0.99 -5.91 -5.61
CA LEU A 114 -0.38 -6.38 -5.86
C LEU A 114 -0.74 -6.26 -7.35
N THR A 115 -0.27 -5.20 -8.03
CA THR A 115 -0.42 -5.05 -9.48
C THR A 115 0.28 -6.19 -10.24
N GLU A 116 1.53 -6.50 -9.91
CA GLU A 116 2.28 -7.61 -10.49
C GLU A 116 1.61 -8.97 -10.19
N MET A 117 1.11 -9.16 -8.96
CA MET A 117 0.41 -10.39 -8.56
C MET A 117 -0.85 -10.61 -9.40
N VAL A 118 -1.69 -9.58 -9.60
CA VAL A 118 -2.87 -9.67 -10.47
C VAL A 118 -2.47 -9.98 -11.92
N ARG A 119 -1.45 -9.28 -12.43
CA ARG A 119 -0.95 -9.48 -13.81
C ARG A 119 -0.47 -10.91 -14.03
N VAL A 120 0.37 -11.43 -13.12
CA VAL A 120 0.91 -12.79 -13.19
C VAL A 120 -0.18 -13.84 -12.98
N TYR A 121 -1.12 -13.63 -12.05
CA TYR A 121 -2.25 -14.54 -11.86
C TYR A 121 -3.04 -14.72 -13.16
N ARG A 122 -3.29 -13.63 -13.89
CA ARG A 122 -4.09 -13.62 -15.13
C ARG A 122 -3.31 -14.07 -16.37
N SER A 123 -1.98 -14.18 -16.31
CA SER A 123 -1.17 -14.54 -17.48
C SER A 123 -1.18 -16.03 -17.84
N SER A 124 -1.75 -16.89 -17.00
CA SER A 124 -1.85 -18.33 -17.25
C SER A 124 -3.18 -18.91 -16.74
N LEU A 125 -3.76 -19.84 -17.49
CA LEU A 125 -4.85 -20.68 -17.02
C LEU A 125 -4.35 -21.78 -16.07
N ASP A 126 -3.15 -22.31 -16.31
CA ASP A 126 -2.48 -23.21 -15.38
C ASP A 126 -1.88 -22.42 -14.22
N LYS A 127 -2.61 -22.42 -13.09
CA LYS A 127 -2.25 -21.63 -11.91
C LYS A 127 -0.99 -22.13 -11.21
N SER A 128 -0.54 -23.37 -11.46
CA SER A 128 0.72 -23.88 -10.92
C SER A 128 1.94 -23.08 -11.41
N GLN A 129 1.88 -22.55 -12.64
CA GLN A 129 2.93 -21.71 -13.24
C GLN A 129 3.02 -20.31 -12.62
N THR A 130 2.03 -19.93 -11.82
CA THR A 130 1.92 -18.60 -11.19
C THR A 130 2.07 -18.68 -9.66
N GLU A 131 2.47 -19.84 -9.13
CA GLU A 131 2.45 -20.11 -7.69
C GLU A 131 3.51 -19.32 -6.91
N SER A 132 4.70 -19.13 -7.50
CA SER A 132 5.76 -18.32 -6.91
C SER A 132 5.53 -16.83 -7.14
N LEU A 133 5.62 -16.05 -6.06
CA LEU A 133 5.50 -14.59 -6.09
C LEU A 133 6.86 -13.88 -5.98
N THR A 134 7.96 -14.63 -5.94
CA THR A 134 9.31 -14.06 -5.79
C THR A 134 9.63 -13.05 -6.89
N GLY A 135 9.26 -13.35 -8.14
CA GLY A 135 9.42 -12.43 -9.27
C GLY A 135 8.63 -11.13 -9.08
N CYS A 136 7.36 -11.23 -8.68
CA CYS A 136 6.49 -10.07 -8.43
C CYS A 136 7.09 -9.14 -7.36
N ILE A 137 7.52 -9.72 -6.24
CA ILE A 137 8.07 -8.96 -5.11
C ILE A 137 9.43 -8.33 -5.47
N CYS A 138 10.30 -9.07 -6.16
CA CYS A 138 11.59 -8.54 -6.64
C CYS A 138 11.40 -7.37 -7.61
N ASN A 139 10.49 -7.50 -8.57
CA ASN A 139 10.15 -6.42 -9.50
C ASN A 139 9.62 -5.20 -8.75
N ALA A 140 8.67 -5.41 -7.84
CA ALA A 140 8.09 -4.34 -7.03
C ALA A 140 9.17 -3.60 -6.24
N TYR A 141 10.06 -4.34 -5.57
CA TYR A 141 11.15 -3.75 -4.79
C TYR A 141 12.13 -2.95 -5.64
N ASN A 142 12.57 -3.51 -6.77
CA ASN A 142 13.51 -2.86 -7.68
C ASN A 142 12.93 -1.57 -8.26
N ASN A 143 11.64 -1.57 -8.60
CA ASN A 143 10.95 -0.42 -9.20
C ASN A 143 10.61 0.68 -8.18
N THR A 144 10.65 0.40 -6.88
CA THR A 144 10.16 1.32 -5.82
C THR A 144 11.19 1.50 -4.70
N LEU A 145 11.10 0.71 -3.62
CA LEU A 145 11.84 0.90 -2.37
C LEU A 145 13.37 0.80 -2.48
N LYS A 146 13.90 -0.01 -3.41
CA LYS A 146 15.34 -0.32 -3.46
C LYS A 146 16.24 0.92 -3.52
N ARG A 147 15.80 1.97 -4.20
CA ARG A 147 16.56 3.23 -4.33
C ARG A 147 16.67 4.00 -3.02
N HIS A 148 15.72 3.78 -2.09
CA HIS A 148 15.66 4.43 -0.78
C HIS A 148 16.34 3.59 0.32
N HIS A 149 16.61 2.31 0.06
CA HIS A 149 17.19 1.40 1.04
C HIS A 149 18.73 1.48 1.09
N GLY A 150 19.25 1.63 2.32
CA GLY A 150 20.66 1.41 2.65
C GLY A 150 21.06 -0.07 2.62
N PHE A 151 22.31 -0.38 2.95
CA PHE A 151 22.84 -1.75 2.93
C PHE A 151 22.04 -2.70 3.83
N ILE A 152 21.74 -2.30 5.06
CA ILE A 152 21.01 -3.15 6.03
C ILE A 152 19.61 -3.50 5.51
N SER A 153 18.84 -2.51 5.07
CA SER A 153 17.48 -2.74 4.54
C SER A 153 17.48 -3.61 3.27
N LYS A 154 18.51 -3.48 2.42
CA LYS A 154 18.72 -4.37 1.26
C LYS A 154 19.01 -5.81 1.66
N GLN A 155 19.76 -6.02 2.74
CA GLN A 155 20.03 -7.37 3.26
C GLN A 155 18.79 -7.97 3.93
N LEU A 156 18.02 -7.19 4.69
CA LEU A 156 16.74 -7.61 5.26
C LEU A 156 15.77 -8.06 4.16
N PHE A 157 15.68 -7.31 3.05
CA PHE A 157 14.82 -7.68 1.92
C PHE A 157 15.16 -9.07 1.35
N LYS A 158 16.45 -9.44 1.26
CA LYS A 158 16.87 -10.77 0.79
C LYS A 158 16.39 -11.90 1.70
N VAL A 159 16.22 -11.66 2.99
CA VAL A 159 15.65 -12.65 3.92
C VAL A 159 14.13 -12.73 3.75
N VAL A 160 13.47 -11.58 3.70
CA VAL A 160 12.01 -11.48 3.55
C VAL A 160 11.53 -12.17 2.26
N ILE A 161 12.24 -11.99 1.15
CA ILE A 161 11.85 -12.61 -0.14
C ILE A 161 11.96 -14.13 -0.14
N LEU A 162 12.91 -14.71 0.62
CA LEU A 162 13.04 -16.16 0.75
C LEU A 162 11.91 -16.77 1.59
N ALA A 163 11.31 -15.98 2.47
CA ALA A 163 10.17 -16.37 3.30
C ALA A 163 8.82 -15.96 2.69
N ALA A 164 8.80 -15.46 1.45
CA ALA A 164 7.56 -14.99 0.83
C ALA A 164 6.56 -16.16 0.65
N PRO A 165 5.31 -16.01 1.11
CA PRO A 165 4.30 -17.04 0.94
C PRO A 165 3.96 -17.22 -0.54
N SER A 166 3.48 -18.42 -0.88
CA SER A 166 2.99 -18.71 -2.22
C SER A 166 1.71 -17.94 -2.53
N ARG A 167 1.39 -17.80 -3.82
CA ARG A 167 0.15 -17.17 -4.28
C ARG A 167 -1.09 -17.82 -3.68
N SER A 168 -1.18 -19.16 -3.65
CA SER A 168 -2.33 -19.84 -3.05
C SER A 168 -2.45 -19.58 -1.55
N THR A 169 -1.32 -19.49 -0.84
CA THR A 169 -1.30 -19.14 0.59
C THR A 169 -1.86 -17.73 0.81
N ILE A 170 -1.41 -16.74 0.02
CA ILE A 170 -1.96 -15.38 0.09
C ILE A 170 -3.45 -15.37 -0.20
N LEU A 171 -3.89 -15.99 -1.31
CA LEU A 171 -5.30 -15.96 -1.70
C LEU A 171 -6.21 -16.67 -0.68
N LYS A 172 -5.73 -17.75 -0.04
CA LYS A 172 -6.44 -18.41 1.06
C LYS A 172 -6.65 -17.48 2.26
N MET A 173 -5.66 -16.65 2.60
CA MET A 173 -5.80 -15.65 3.66
C MET A 173 -6.80 -14.56 3.27
N LEU A 174 -6.72 -14.08 2.02
CA LEU A 174 -7.62 -13.04 1.51
C LEU A 174 -9.07 -13.54 1.36
N ALA A 175 -9.28 -14.85 1.19
CA ALA A 175 -10.60 -15.46 1.07
C ALA A 175 -11.40 -15.44 2.38
N GLU A 176 -10.79 -15.09 3.53
CA GLU A 176 -11.46 -14.98 4.83
C GLU A 176 -12.30 -16.21 5.20
N GLY A 177 -11.74 -17.41 4.93
CA GLY A 177 -12.37 -18.69 5.24
C GLY A 177 -13.31 -19.23 4.16
N ARG A 178 -13.46 -18.56 3.01
CA ARG A 178 -14.19 -19.09 1.86
C ARG A 178 -13.32 -19.96 0.97
N GLU A 179 -13.97 -20.93 0.33
CA GLU A 179 -13.35 -21.86 -0.61
C GLU A 179 -13.68 -21.44 -2.05
N ASP A 180 -12.79 -21.77 -3.00
CA ASP A 180 -12.98 -21.55 -4.45
C ASP A 180 -13.27 -20.10 -4.89
N VAL A 181 -12.80 -19.11 -4.12
CA VAL A 181 -12.98 -17.67 -4.41
C VAL A 181 -11.71 -16.98 -4.95
N ASN A 182 -10.74 -17.73 -5.48
CA ASN A 182 -9.46 -17.16 -5.91
C ASN A 182 -9.61 -16.07 -6.99
N ASP A 183 -10.45 -16.29 -8.00
CA ASP A 183 -10.71 -15.28 -9.04
C ASP A 183 -11.40 -14.04 -8.44
N ILE A 184 -12.36 -14.24 -7.54
CA ILE A 184 -13.05 -13.16 -6.82
C ILE A 184 -12.05 -12.34 -5.97
N CYS A 185 -11.12 -12.99 -5.27
CA CYS A 185 -10.05 -12.31 -4.56
C CYS A 185 -9.22 -11.43 -5.50
N ILE A 186 -8.88 -11.92 -6.70
CA ILE A 186 -8.12 -11.16 -7.71
C ILE A 186 -8.92 -9.97 -8.25
N ASP A 187 -10.22 -10.12 -8.46
CA ASP A 187 -11.09 -9.03 -8.91
C ASP A 187 -11.29 -7.96 -7.83
N HIS A 188 -11.39 -8.36 -6.56
CA HIS A 188 -11.41 -7.42 -5.45
C HIS A 188 -10.07 -6.70 -5.26
N ILE A 189 -8.93 -7.38 -5.42
CA ILE A 189 -7.61 -6.71 -5.46
C ILE A 189 -7.60 -5.70 -6.60
N THR A 190 -8.07 -6.08 -7.79
CA THR A 190 -8.12 -5.19 -8.97
C THR A 190 -8.93 -3.93 -8.66
N THR A 191 -10.12 -4.08 -8.09
CA THR A 191 -10.99 -2.95 -7.71
C THR A 191 -10.33 -2.07 -6.65
N HIS A 192 -9.68 -2.68 -5.66
CA HIS A 192 -8.94 -1.95 -4.63
C HIS A 192 -7.76 -1.14 -5.20
N LEU A 193 -7.09 -1.65 -6.23
CA LEU A 193 -5.94 -1.00 -6.86
C LEU A 193 -6.27 0.34 -7.52
N ASP A 194 -7.52 0.61 -7.90
CA ASP A 194 -7.88 1.84 -8.61
C ASP A 194 -7.70 3.08 -7.73
N ASN A 195 -8.43 3.14 -6.61
CA ASN A 195 -8.26 4.25 -5.65
C ASN A 195 -6.89 4.20 -4.98
N PHE A 196 -6.33 3.01 -4.74
CA PHE A 196 -5.00 2.90 -4.15
C PHE A 196 -3.94 3.57 -5.04
N ARG A 197 -3.96 3.30 -6.36
CA ARG A 197 -3.07 3.95 -7.33
C ARG A 197 -3.26 5.46 -7.35
N ALA A 198 -4.50 5.92 -7.44
CA ALA A 198 -4.81 7.35 -7.48
C ALA A 198 -4.26 8.10 -6.25
N ASN A 199 -4.44 7.54 -5.05
CA ASN A 199 -3.95 8.13 -3.81
C ASN A 199 -2.41 8.16 -3.77
N VAL A 200 -1.76 7.04 -4.07
CA VAL A 200 -0.29 6.95 -4.04
C VAL A 200 0.34 7.90 -5.07
N GLU A 201 -0.18 7.93 -6.30
CA GLU A 201 0.31 8.84 -7.33
C GLU A 201 0.12 10.30 -6.93
N HIS A 202 -1.03 10.65 -6.36
CA HIS A 202 -1.30 11.99 -5.87
C HIS A 202 -0.27 12.42 -4.80
N ILE A 203 -0.04 11.60 -3.77
CA ILE A 203 0.93 11.92 -2.71
C ILE A 203 2.36 11.99 -3.28
N VAL A 204 2.73 11.10 -4.22
CA VAL A 204 4.03 11.16 -4.90
C VAL A 204 4.21 12.51 -5.60
N GLN A 205 3.24 12.96 -6.39
CA GLN A 205 3.31 14.25 -7.08
C GLN A 205 3.32 15.41 -6.09
N TYR A 206 2.53 15.32 -5.02
CA TYR A 206 2.49 16.32 -3.96
C TYR A 206 3.87 16.52 -3.33
N TYR A 207 4.53 15.44 -2.91
CA TYR A 207 5.87 15.48 -2.34
C TYR A 207 6.93 16.01 -3.31
N ILE A 208 6.86 15.61 -4.59
CA ILE A 208 7.78 16.13 -5.61
C ILE A 208 7.59 17.64 -5.81
N SER A 209 6.34 18.11 -5.88
CA SER A 209 6.02 19.54 -6.08
C SER A 209 6.51 20.41 -4.93
N LYS A 210 6.49 19.88 -3.70
CA LYS A 210 6.98 20.53 -2.48
C LYS A 210 8.50 20.34 -2.27
N LYS A 211 9.20 19.68 -3.21
CA LYS A 211 10.64 19.36 -3.14
C LYS A 211 11.02 18.50 -1.91
N LEU A 212 10.09 17.66 -1.48
CA LEU A 212 10.20 16.77 -0.33
C LEU A 212 10.67 15.36 -0.71
N ASP A 213 10.55 14.97 -1.98
CA ASP A 213 11.07 13.72 -2.52
C ASP A 213 11.55 13.94 -3.96
N THR A 214 12.26 12.97 -4.51
CA THR A 214 12.76 13.03 -5.89
C THR A 214 11.97 12.10 -6.82
N PRO A 215 11.68 12.53 -8.07
CA PRO A 215 11.06 11.66 -9.06
C PRO A 215 11.75 10.30 -9.19
N ASN A 216 10.97 9.26 -9.47
CA ASN A 216 11.51 7.93 -9.71
C ASN A 216 11.99 7.80 -11.16
N PRO A 217 13.31 7.67 -11.41
CA PRO A 217 13.86 7.64 -12.77
C PRO A 217 13.32 6.47 -13.59
N LEU A 218 12.89 5.38 -12.95
CA LEU A 218 12.31 4.22 -13.63
C LEU A 218 10.87 4.44 -14.10
N ARG A 219 10.18 5.46 -13.57
CA ARG A 219 8.79 5.80 -13.94
C ARG A 219 8.71 6.98 -14.92
N ILE A 220 9.74 7.83 -14.99
CA ILE A 220 9.81 8.94 -15.96
C ILE A 220 9.82 8.42 -17.41
N ASN A 221 10.39 7.23 -17.65
CA ASN A 221 10.54 6.65 -18.98
C ASN A 221 9.39 5.72 -19.41
N ARG A 222 8.26 5.69 -18.69
CA ARG A 222 7.09 4.83 -19.01
C ARG A 222 5.82 5.61 -19.38
N GLN A 223 5.92 6.94 -19.52
CA GLN A 223 4.85 7.80 -20.05
C GLN A 223 5.09 8.11 -21.53
#